data_AF-A0A131YW24-F1
#
_entry.id   AF-A0A131YW24-F1
#
_cell.length_a   1.000
_cell.length_b   1.000
_cell.length_c   1.000
_cell.angle_alpha   90.00
_cell.angle_beta   90.00
_cell.angle_gamma   90.00
#
_symmetry.space_group_name_H-M   'P 1'
#
loop_
_entity.id
_entity.type
_entity.pdbx_description
1 polymer ?
#
loop_
_entity_poly.entity_id
_entity_poly.type
_entity_poly.pdbx_seq_one_letter_code
_entity_poly.pdbx_strand_id
1 'polypeptide(L)'
;MATPPLPQQSFALEELPTVAIRSKRSQSSVNKRRERIRHPDGNFSDSSNSFARQGSADSNYSQPSSDLSLDETREKQRADRENKALAQLRAAREKVVAFTVRTNMAYDGSLDDDSPVHGYAISFGVRDYLQILEKFNNDWWVGRLMKEGCDMGFIPSPAKLENLILQQTQTRSSKLHSRGSTPPTPGLRDTRGHKC
;
A
#
# COMPACT_ATOMS: atom_id res chain seq x y z
N MET A 1 -37.04 10.83 -62.48
CA MET A 1 -36.58 10.50 -61.12
C MET A 1 -35.79 9.20 -61.24
N ALA A 2 -34.49 9.19 -61.53
CA ALA A 2 -33.31 9.68 -60.79
C ALA A 2 -32.96 8.85 -59.55
N THR A 3 -31.98 7.93 -59.71
CA THR A 3 -30.78 7.79 -58.86
C THR A 3 -29.78 6.82 -59.52
N PRO A 4 -28.54 7.24 -59.86
CA PRO A 4 -27.46 6.35 -60.29
C PRO A 4 -26.74 5.69 -59.08
N PRO A 5 -26.02 4.57 -59.28
CA PRO A 5 -25.30 3.87 -58.20
C PRO A 5 -24.04 4.64 -57.76
N LEU A 6 -23.80 4.67 -56.45
CA LEU A 6 -22.65 5.30 -55.79
C LEU A 6 -21.35 4.52 -56.09
N PRO A 7 -20.21 5.22 -56.28
CA PRO A 7 -18.90 4.57 -56.42
C PRO A 7 -18.39 4.08 -55.06
N GLN A 8 -17.82 2.87 -55.05
CA GLN A 8 -17.07 2.33 -53.92
C GLN A 8 -15.82 3.20 -53.70
N GLN A 9 -15.79 3.95 -52.60
CA GLN A 9 -14.56 4.56 -52.11
C GLN A 9 -13.75 3.51 -51.37
N SER A 10 -12.63 3.11 -51.96
CA SER A 10 -11.52 2.47 -51.27
C SER A 10 -10.99 3.42 -50.20
N PHE A 11 -11.24 3.11 -48.94
CA PHE A 11 -10.56 3.74 -47.81
C PHE A 11 -9.10 3.28 -47.85
N ALA A 12 -8.21 4.22 -48.20
CA ALA A 12 -6.78 4.05 -48.11
C ALA A 12 -6.41 3.64 -46.68
N LEU A 13 -5.71 2.53 -46.55
CA LEU A 13 -5.08 2.07 -45.32
C LEU A 13 -3.84 2.95 -45.14
N GLU A 14 -4.00 4.08 -44.45
CA GLU A 14 -2.88 4.96 -44.12
C GLU A 14 -2.05 4.28 -43.02
N GLU A 15 -0.84 3.87 -43.40
CA GLU A 15 0.21 3.32 -42.54
C GLU A 15 0.47 4.25 -41.35
N LEU A 16 0.33 3.73 -40.14
CA LEU A 16 0.83 4.41 -38.95
C LEU A 16 2.37 4.38 -38.97
N PRO A 17 3.06 5.50 -38.68
CA PRO A 17 4.51 5.54 -38.64
C PRO A 17 5.03 4.68 -37.47
N THR A 18 5.92 3.73 -37.78
CA THR A 18 6.69 3.00 -36.77
C THR A 18 7.66 3.96 -36.10
N VAL A 19 7.27 4.53 -34.96
CA VAL A 19 8.19 5.21 -34.06
C VAL A 19 9.01 4.17 -33.31
N ALA A 20 10.25 3.97 -33.75
CA ALA A 20 11.23 3.15 -33.08
C ALA A 20 11.57 3.73 -31.70
N ILE A 21 11.01 3.16 -30.63
CA ILE A 21 11.46 3.46 -29.26
C ILE A 21 12.75 2.70 -29.01
N ARG A 22 13.88 3.36 -29.28
CA ARG A 22 15.21 2.94 -28.86
C ARG A 22 15.27 2.95 -27.33
N SER A 23 15.23 1.78 -26.73
CA SER A 23 15.48 1.56 -25.30
C SER A 23 16.90 2.03 -24.95
N LYS A 24 17.01 3.22 -24.35
CA LYS A 24 18.23 3.65 -23.65
C LYS A 24 18.19 3.02 -22.26
N ARG A 25 18.87 1.88 -22.15
CA ARG A 25 19.28 1.26 -20.88
C ARG A 25 20.16 2.26 -20.13
N SER A 26 19.57 3.02 -19.20
CA SER A 26 20.32 3.83 -18.24
C SER A 26 20.97 2.92 -17.22
N GLN A 27 22.27 3.14 -17.02
CA GLN A 27 23.09 2.49 -16.03
C GLN A 27 22.66 2.94 -14.63
N SER A 28 22.56 2.01 -13.70
CA SER A 28 22.72 2.32 -12.27
C SER A 28 23.53 1.20 -11.63
N SER A 29 24.85 1.22 -11.89
CA SER A 29 25.78 0.42 -11.11
C SER A 29 26.05 1.13 -9.79
N VAL A 30 25.82 0.37 -8.74
CA VAL A 30 26.04 0.62 -7.33
C VAL A 30 27.40 1.27 -7.06
N ASN A 31 27.41 2.44 -6.43
CA ASN A 31 28.57 2.93 -5.69
C ASN A 31 28.13 3.35 -4.28
N LYS A 32 28.18 2.38 -3.36
CA LYS A 32 28.01 2.56 -1.93
C LYS A 32 29.26 3.24 -1.37
N ARG A 33 29.37 4.57 -1.50
CA ARG A 33 30.45 5.34 -0.89
C ARG A 33 30.02 5.81 0.50
N ARG A 34 30.49 5.03 1.47
CA ARG A 34 30.48 5.22 2.92
C ARG A 34 30.98 6.63 3.28
N GLU A 35 30.06 7.56 3.55
CA GLU A 35 30.42 8.86 4.13
C GLU A 35 30.64 8.69 5.63
N ARG A 36 31.92 8.74 5.99
CA ARG A 36 32.41 8.75 7.36
C ARG A 36 32.13 10.14 7.91
N ILE A 37 31.14 10.24 8.80
CA ILE A 37 30.88 11.40 9.64
C ILE A 37 32.20 11.77 10.32
N ARG A 38 32.78 12.89 9.89
CA ARG A 38 33.86 13.58 10.57
C ARG A 38 33.29 14.92 10.98
N HIS A 39 32.93 15.02 12.25
CA HIS A 39 32.79 16.29 12.94
C HIS A 39 34.17 16.96 12.96
N PRO A 40 34.24 18.26 12.63
CA PRO A 40 35.14 19.15 13.32
C PRO A 40 34.34 20.20 14.08
N ASP A 41 34.75 20.34 15.33
CA ASP A 41 34.31 21.33 16.30
C ASP A 41 34.55 22.76 15.81
N GLY A 42 33.65 23.66 16.25
CA GLY A 42 33.96 25.06 16.53
C GLY A 42 33.97 26.02 15.35
N ASN A 43 32.94 26.88 15.26
CA ASN A 43 33.12 28.34 15.20
C ASN A 43 31.75 29.07 15.25
N PHE A 44 31.18 29.33 16.44
CA PHE A 44 30.19 30.41 16.60
C PHE A 44 30.93 31.60 17.24
N SER A 45 31.23 32.60 16.42
CA SER A 45 31.58 33.93 16.88
C SER A 45 30.60 34.89 16.24
N ASP A 46 29.62 35.35 17.02
CA ASP A 46 29.06 36.68 16.82
C ASP A 46 29.03 37.37 18.18
N SER A 47 29.97 38.28 18.36
CA SER A 47 30.01 39.24 19.46
C SER A 47 29.47 40.54 18.92
N SER A 48 28.29 40.94 19.36
CA SER A 48 27.87 42.35 19.39
C SER A 48 27.06 42.59 20.66
N ASN A 49 27.52 43.57 21.43
CA ASN A 49 27.20 43.80 22.83
C ASN A 49 26.22 45.00 22.97
N SER A 50 25.50 45.04 24.10
CA SER A 50 24.65 46.14 24.64
C SER A 50 23.38 46.49 23.83
N PHE A 51 22.17 46.53 24.40
CA PHE A 51 21.71 47.37 25.53
C PHE A 51 20.57 46.70 26.33
N ALA A 52 20.60 46.90 27.66
CA ALA A 52 19.53 46.50 28.57
C ALA A 52 18.31 47.44 28.50
N ARG A 53 17.11 46.90 28.20
CA ARG A 53 15.77 47.41 28.56
C ARG A 53 14.82 46.18 28.61
N GLN A 54 14.44 45.70 29.79
CA GLN A 54 13.18 46.04 30.47
C GLN A 54 11.91 45.71 29.68
N GLY A 55 11.28 44.58 30.05
CA GLY A 55 9.83 44.42 30.21
C GLY A 55 8.93 44.38 28.98
N SER A 56 8.57 43.15 28.55
CA SER A 56 7.28 42.75 27.95
C SER A 56 7.40 41.26 27.62
N ALA A 57 6.66 40.33 28.23
CA ALA A 57 5.22 40.14 28.03
C ALA A 57 4.83 40.30 26.55
N ASP A 58 5.41 39.48 25.67
CA ASP A 58 4.72 39.13 24.43
C ASP A 58 5.03 37.69 24.02
N SER A 59 3.97 37.07 23.55
CA SER A 59 3.84 35.76 22.96
C SER A 59 5.02 35.33 22.09
N ASN A 60 5.70 34.27 22.50
CA ASN A 60 6.47 33.42 21.58
C ASN A 60 6.04 31.96 21.75
N TYR A 61 4.73 31.76 21.68
CA TYR A 61 4.18 30.51 21.14
C TYR A 61 4.32 30.57 19.61
N SER A 62 5.54 30.69 19.11
CA SER A 62 5.83 30.55 17.69
C SER A 62 5.98 29.05 17.43
N GLN A 63 4.83 28.45 17.10
CA GLN A 63 4.70 27.09 16.64
C GLN A 63 5.74 26.75 15.56
N PRO A 64 6.47 25.63 15.66
CA PRO A 64 6.92 24.96 14.46
C PRO A 64 5.76 24.08 13.95
N SER A 65 4.94 24.64 13.06
CA SER A 65 3.93 23.93 12.25
C SER A 65 4.56 23.01 11.20
N SER A 66 5.64 22.31 11.56
CA SER A 66 6.46 21.50 10.66
C SER A 66 6.37 20.00 10.93
N ASP A 67 5.81 19.57 12.06
CA ASP A 67 5.66 18.14 12.40
C ASP A 67 4.42 17.48 11.77
N LEU A 68 3.47 18.25 11.24
CA LEU A 68 2.32 17.72 10.50
C LEU A 68 2.58 17.54 8.99
N SER A 69 3.61 18.18 8.44
CA SER A 69 3.86 18.16 6.99
C SER A 69 4.34 16.79 6.47
N LEU A 70 5.04 16.01 7.30
CA LEU A 70 5.44 14.64 6.97
C LEU A 70 4.25 13.68 6.99
N ASP A 71 3.30 13.87 7.90
CA ASP A 71 2.05 13.11 7.93
C ASP A 71 1.16 13.47 6.76
N GLU A 72 0.99 14.76 6.46
CA GLU A 72 0.22 15.21 5.29
C GLU A 72 0.80 14.67 3.97
N THR A 73 2.13 14.65 3.84
CA THR A 73 2.80 14.12 2.65
C THR A 73 2.65 12.59 2.53
N ARG A 74 2.63 11.85 3.64
CA ARG A 74 2.38 10.41 3.66
C ARG A 74 0.92 10.08 3.34
N GLU A 75 0.00 10.84 3.93
CA GLU A 75 -1.43 10.70 3.72
C GLU A 75 -1.78 10.98 2.25
N LYS A 76 -1.22 12.06 1.68
CA LYS A 76 -1.39 12.39 0.26
C LYS A 76 -0.92 11.27 -0.66
N GLN A 77 0.22 10.64 -0.36
CA GLN A 77 0.69 9.50 -1.16
C GLN A 77 -0.24 8.28 -1.08
N ARG A 78 -0.89 8.04 0.07
CA ARG A 78 -1.90 6.98 0.20
C ARG A 78 -3.14 7.34 -0.62
N ALA A 79 -3.67 8.53 -0.44
CA ALA A 79 -4.84 9.01 -1.17
C ALA A 79 -4.62 8.99 -2.69
N ASP A 80 -3.45 9.41 -3.17
CA ASP A 80 -3.10 9.37 -4.59
C ASP A 80 -3.05 7.93 -5.13
N ARG A 81 -2.56 6.96 -4.33
CA ARG A 81 -2.55 5.55 -4.72
C ARG A 81 -3.96 4.97 -4.80
N GLU A 82 -4.80 5.25 -3.80
CA GLU A 82 -6.19 4.81 -3.79
C GLU A 82 -6.97 5.43 -4.95
N ASN A 83 -6.79 6.72 -5.23
CA ASN A 83 -7.47 7.41 -6.31
C ASN A 83 -7.08 6.85 -7.69
N LYS A 84 -5.80 6.51 -7.88
CA LYS A 84 -5.33 5.80 -9.08
C LYS A 84 -5.97 4.41 -9.20
N ALA A 85 -6.04 3.66 -8.10
CA ALA A 85 -6.66 2.34 -8.10
C ALA A 85 -8.16 2.41 -8.41
N LEU A 86 -8.89 3.38 -7.84
CA LEU A 86 -10.29 3.69 -8.16
C LEU A 86 -10.49 4.08 -9.63
N ALA A 87 -9.60 4.91 -10.18
CA ALA A 87 -9.66 5.29 -11.59
C ALA A 87 -9.50 4.05 -12.50
N GLN A 88 -8.59 3.14 -12.17
CA GLN A 88 -8.42 1.89 -12.90
C GLN A 88 -9.64 0.97 -12.77
N LEU A 89 -10.23 0.87 -11.58
CA LEU A 89 -11.46 0.12 -11.35
C LEU A 89 -12.62 0.66 -12.20
N ARG A 90 -12.76 1.98 -12.32
CA ARG A 90 -13.77 2.61 -13.19
C ARG A 90 -13.51 2.32 -14.66
N ALA A 91 -12.26 2.48 -15.11
CA ALA A 91 -11.87 2.20 -16.49
C ALA A 91 -12.05 0.73 -16.88
N ALA A 92 -11.92 -0.19 -15.92
CA ALA A 92 -12.15 -1.62 -16.16
C ALA A 92 -13.61 -1.94 -16.52
N ARG A 93 -14.59 -1.10 -16.14
CA ARG A 93 -16.02 -1.33 -16.45
C ARG A 93 -16.32 -1.46 -17.94
N GLU A 94 -15.52 -0.80 -18.78
CA GLU A 94 -15.67 -0.81 -20.23
C GLU A 94 -14.82 -1.90 -20.90
N LYS A 95 -13.94 -2.58 -20.14
CA LYS A 95 -13.09 -3.64 -20.66
C LYS A 95 -13.90 -4.91 -20.86
N VAL A 96 -13.49 -5.69 -21.86
CA VAL A 96 -14.01 -7.03 -22.06
C VAL A 96 -13.59 -7.95 -20.92
N VAL A 97 -14.43 -8.93 -20.59
CA VAL A 97 -14.06 -9.99 -19.64
C VAL A 97 -12.94 -10.82 -20.26
N ALA A 98 -11.82 -10.93 -19.55
CA ALA A 98 -10.68 -11.72 -20.00
C ALA A 98 -10.97 -13.22 -19.82
N PHE A 99 -11.40 -13.62 -18.62
CA PHE A 99 -11.78 -14.99 -18.31
C PHE A 99 -12.70 -15.04 -17.09
N THR A 100 -13.39 -16.16 -16.90
CA THR A 100 -14.23 -16.43 -15.72
C THR A 100 -13.65 -17.60 -14.95
N VAL A 101 -13.67 -17.51 -13.62
CA VAL A 101 -13.18 -18.58 -12.73
C VAL A 101 -14.27 -19.05 -11.79
N ARG A 102 -14.21 -20.32 -11.39
CA ARG A 102 -14.99 -20.87 -10.27
C ARG A 102 -14.11 -20.96 -9.03
N THR A 103 -14.57 -20.44 -7.90
CA THR A 103 -13.83 -20.46 -6.65
C THR A 103 -13.90 -21.85 -5.98
N ASN A 104 -12.83 -22.23 -5.28
CA ASN A 104 -12.79 -23.47 -4.48
C ASN A 104 -12.61 -23.19 -2.98
N MET A 105 -12.50 -21.93 -2.60
CA MET A 105 -12.33 -21.44 -1.23
C MET A 105 -13.16 -20.17 -1.07
N ALA A 106 -13.62 -19.89 0.14
CA ALA A 106 -14.26 -18.62 0.46
C ALA A 106 -13.19 -17.58 0.86
N TYR A 107 -13.46 -16.33 0.52
CA TYR A 107 -12.64 -15.19 0.90
C TYR A 107 -13.54 -14.06 1.39
N ASP A 108 -13.19 -13.50 2.55
CA ASP A 108 -13.87 -12.36 3.15
C ASP A 108 -12.96 -11.14 3.04
N GLY A 109 -13.27 -10.26 2.09
CA GLY A 109 -12.52 -9.04 1.82
C GLY A 109 -12.71 -7.96 2.89
N SER A 110 -13.68 -8.12 3.80
CA SER A 110 -13.86 -7.18 4.93
C SER A 110 -12.81 -7.36 6.02
N LEU A 111 -12.15 -8.52 6.05
CA LEU A 111 -11.08 -8.85 7.00
C LEU A 111 -9.67 -8.52 6.45
N ASP A 112 -9.58 -8.05 5.20
CA ASP A 112 -8.31 -7.79 4.51
C ASP A 112 -8.14 -6.29 4.21
N ASP A 113 -7.32 -5.64 5.03
CA ASP A 113 -6.99 -4.22 4.92
C ASP A 113 -5.90 -3.93 3.85
N ASP A 114 -5.31 -4.95 3.22
CA ASP A 114 -4.25 -4.78 2.22
C ASP A 114 -4.80 -4.54 0.79
N SER A 115 -6.10 -4.31 0.66
CA SER A 115 -6.73 -4.04 -0.64
C SER A 115 -6.31 -2.67 -1.20
N PRO A 116 -6.16 -2.52 -2.54
CA PRO A 116 -5.71 -1.25 -3.13
C PRO A 116 -6.62 -0.05 -2.83
N VAL A 117 -7.90 -0.33 -2.54
CA VAL A 117 -8.88 0.65 -2.08
C VAL A 117 -9.74 -0.03 -1.02
N HIS A 118 -9.73 0.53 0.18
CA HIS A 118 -10.51 0.05 1.32
C HIS A 118 -12.00 -0.06 0.96
N GLY A 119 -12.63 -1.18 1.29
CA GLY A 119 -14.05 -1.44 1.03
C GLY A 119 -14.38 -1.89 -0.40
N TYR A 120 -13.39 -1.99 -1.30
CA TYR A 120 -13.59 -2.49 -2.67
C TYR A 120 -13.09 -3.91 -2.90
N ALA A 121 -12.63 -4.60 -1.85
CA ALA A 121 -12.31 -6.03 -1.93
C ALA A 121 -13.58 -6.87 -2.08
N ILE A 122 -13.63 -7.72 -3.10
CA ILE A 122 -14.77 -8.60 -3.36
C ILE A 122 -14.69 -9.81 -2.44
N SER A 123 -15.73 -9.98 -1.63
CA SER A 123 -15.94 -11.20 -0.85
C SER A 123 -16.70 -12.24 -1.68
N PHE A 124 -16.30 -13.51 -1.58
CA PHE A 124 -16.93 -14.61 -2.33
C PHE A 124 -16.92 -15.92 -1.52
N GLY A 125 -17.89 -16.78 -1.80
CA GLY A 125 -18.00 -18.11 -1.25
C GLY A 125 -17.27 -19.17 -2.08
N VAL A 126 -17.42 -20.42 -1.65
CA VAL A 126 -16.95 -21.60 -2.40
C VAL A 126 -17.92 -21.88 -3.55
N ARG A 127 -17.40 -22.19 -4.74
CA ARG A 127 -18.15 -22.47 -5.98
C ARG A 127 -18.86 -21.27 -6.60
N ASP A 128 -18.53 -20.06 -6.16
CA ASP A 128 -18.95 -18.84 -6.82
C ASP A 128 -18.19 -18.64 -8.13
N TYR A 129 -18.75 -17.83 -9.02
CA TYR A 129 -18.15 -17.47 -10.30
C TYR A 129 -17.70 -16.01 -10.29
N LEU A 130 -16.45 -15.76 -10.68
CA LEU A 130 -15.87 -14.43 -10.77
C LEU A 130 -15.51 -14.11 -12.22
N GLN A 131 -15.94 -12.96 -12.71
CA GLN A 131 -15.50 -12.42 -13.99
C GLN A 131 -14.25 -11.58 -13.77
N ILE A 132 -13.15 -11.97 -14.40
CA ILE A 132 -11.88 -11.26 -14.33
C ILE A 132 -11.70 -10.43 -15.60
N LEU A 133 -11.42 -9.15 -15.44
CA LEU A 133 -11.25 -8.22 -16.56
C LEU A 133 -9.77 -7.93 -16.80
N GLU A 134 -9.01 -7.65 -15.75
CA GLU A 134 -7.58 -7.39 -15.86
C GLU A 134 -6.82 -7.70 -14.57
N LYS A 135 -5.49 -7.80 -14.69
CA LYS A 135 -4.59 -7.89 -13.55
C LYS A 135 -4.26 -6.47 -13.08
N PHE A 136 -4.55 -6.14 -11.82
CA PHE A 136 -4.14 -4.86 -11.22
C PHE A 136 -2.67 -4.90 -10.82
N ASN A 137 -2.29 -5.90 -10.03
CA ASN A 137 -0.90 -6.18 -9.65
C ASN A 137 -0.72 -7.68 -9.35
N ASN A 138 0.37 -8.06 -8.68
CA ASN A 138 0.64 -9.47 -8.37
C ASN A 138 -0.34 -10.07 -7.37
N ASP A 139 -0.89 -9.25 -6.48
CA ASP A 139 -1.75 -9.70 -5.38
C ASP A 139 -3.24 -9.51 -5.68
N TRP A 140 -3.57 -8.64 -6.63
CA TRP A 140 -4.94 -8.20 -6.90
C TRP A 140 -5.25 -8.18 -8.39
N TRP A 141 -6.46 -8.63 -8.72
CA TRP A 141 -7.11 -8.51 -10.01
C TRP A 141 -8.30 -7.56 -9.94
N VAL A 142 -8.74 -7.06 -11.08
CA VAL A 142 -10.00 -6.30 -11.20
C VAL A 142 -11.05 -7.20 -11.81
N GLY A 143 -12.19 -7.29 -11.16
CA GLY A 143 -13.28 -8.15 -11.61
C GLY A 143 -14.60 -7.89 -10.91
N ARG A 144 -15.55 -8.80 -11.08
CA ARG A 144 -16.84 -8.79 -10.37
C ARG A 144 -17.28 -10.19 -9.99
N LEU A 145 -18.01 -10.29 -8.89
CA LEU A 145 -18.75 -11.49 -8.53
C LEU A 145 -19.97 -11.62 -9.45
N MET A 146 -20.19 -12.81 -10.01
CA MET A 146 -21.34 -13.12 -10.86
C MET A 146 -22.60 -13.36 -10.00
N LYS A 147 -23.02 -12.33 -9.29
CA LYS A 147 -24.20 -12.31 -8.42
C LYS A 147 -24.93 -10.98 -8.56
N GLU A 148 -26.25 -11.01 -8.45
CA GLU A 148 -27.06 -9.79 -8.50
C GLU A 148 -26.68 -8.82 -7.36
N GLY A 149 -26.66 -7.53 -7.67
CA GLY A 149 -26.29 -6.48 -6.72
C GLY A 149 -24.80 -6.42 -6.35
N CYS A 150 -23.94 -7.24 -6.97
CA CYS A 150 -22.48 -7.18 -6.76
C CYS A 150 -21.79 -6.39 -7.87
N ASP A 151 -21.14 -5.31 -7.45
CA ASP A 151 -20.39 -4.41 -8.33
C ASP A 151 -18.95 -4.89 -8.58
N MET A 152 -18.28 -4.17 -9.48
CA MET A 152 -16.87 -4.36 -9.78
C MET A 152 -15.98 -3.95 -8.59
N GLY A 153 -14.92 -4.71 -8.35
CA GLY A 153 -13.99 -4.53 -7.24
C GLY A 153 -12.69 -5.29 -7.44
N PHE A 154 -11.89 -5.37 -6.38
CA PHE A 154 -10.62 -6.08 -6.36
C PHE A 154 -10.80 -7.53 -5.93
N ILE A 155 -10.17 -8.45 -6.65
CA ILE A 155 -10.19 -9.89 -6.37
C ILE A 155 -8.78 -10.33 -6.00
N PRO A 156 -8.56 -11.00 -4.86
CA PRO A 156 -7.24 -11.52 -4.51
C PRO A 156 -6.75 -12.54 -5.55
N SER A 157 -5.50 -12.39 -5.97
CA SER A 157 -4.86 -13.32 -6.89
C SER A 157 -4.62 -14.67 -6.20
N PRO A 158 -4.40 -15.76 -6.97
CA PRO A 158 -4.02 -17.05 -6.38
C PRO A 158 -2.78 -16.96 -5.48
N ALA A 159 -1.81 -16.12 -5.83
CA ALA A 159 -0.59 -15.91 -5.02
C ALA A 159 -0.89 -15.22 -3.69
N LYS A 160 -1.77 -14.21 -3.66
CA LYS A 160 -2.22 -13.56 -2.41
C LYS A 160 -2.94 -14.56 -1.51
N LEU A 161 -3.82 -15.40 -2.08
CA LEU A 161 -4.52 -16.45 -1.32
C LEU A 161 -3.56 -17.48 -0.72
N GLU A 162 -2.53 -17.90 -1.46
CA GLU A 162 -1.49 -18.80 -0.91
C GLU A 162 -0.76 -18.16 0.28
N ASN A 163 -0.36 -16.90 0.17
CA ASN A 163 0.29 -16.15 1.25
C ASN A 163 -0.60 -16.03 2.50
N LEU A 164 -1.90 -15.79 2.32
CA LEU A 164 -2.89 -15.74 3.42
C LEU A 164 -2.97 -17.09 4.15
N ILE A 165 -3.02 -18.21 3.41
CA ILE A 165 -3.07 -19.56 3.99
C ILE A 165 -1.81 -19.85 4.81
N LEU A 166 -0.62 -19.48 4.30
CA LEU A 166 0.65 -19.65 5.01
C LEU A 166 0.69 -18.83 6.30
N GLN A 167 0.22 -17.58 6.27
CA GLN A 167 0.16 -16.71 7.44
C GLN A 167 -0.80 -17.25 8.51
N GLN A 168 -1.95 -17.80 8.09
CA GLN A 168 -2.89 -18.43 9.01
C GLN A 168 -2.34 -19.72 9.64
N THR A 169 -1.52 -20.48 8.90
CA THR A 169 -0.90 -21.71 9.41
C THR A 169 0.20 -21.42 10.43
N GLN A 170 1.03 -20.39 10.21
CA GLN A 170 2.08 -19.98 11.16
C GLN A 170 1.50 -19.40 12.47
N THR A 171 0.38 -18.69 12.41
CA THR A 171 -0.25 -18.12 13.61
C THR A 171 -0.98 -19.16 14.47
N ARG A 172 -1.29 -20.34 13.92
CA ARG A 172 -1.88 -21.47 14.67
C ARG A 172 -0.84 -22.34 15.38
N SER A 173 0.40 -22.42 14.89
CA SER A 173 1.47 -23.20 15.54
C SER A 173 2.12 -22.51 16.74
N SER A 174 1.96 -21.19 16.90
CA SER A 174 2.53 -20.42 18.02
C SER A 174 1.70 -20.47 19.31
N LYS A 175 0.42 -20.91 19.27
CA LYS A 175 -0.47 -20.95 20.45
C LYS A 175 -0.35 -22.20 21.33
N LEU A 176 0.56 -23.14 21.02
CA LEU A 176 0.78 -24.34 21.84
C LEU A 176 1.89 -24.22 22.89
N HIS A 177 2.58 -23.07 23.02
CA HIS A 177 3.77 -22.94 23.88
C HIS A 177 3.62 -21.94 25.04
N SER A 178 2.40 -21.56 25.44
CA SER A 178 2.19 -20.60 26.53
C SER A 178 1.15 -21.04 27.57
N ARG A 179 1.15 -22.33 27.93
CA ARG A 179 0.54 -22.81 29.18
C ARG A 179 1.64 -23.44 30.05
N GLY A 180 2.23 -22.63 30.93
CA GLY A 180 3.11 -23.14 31.98
C GLY A 180 4.35 -22.30 32.18
N SER A 181 4.22 -21.17 32.85
CA SER A 181 5.35 -20.50 33.51
C SER A 181 4.82 -19.70 34.69
N THR A 182 4.29 -20.41 35.69
CA THR A 182 4.29 -19.88 37.07
C THR A 182 5.75 -19.91 37.54
N PRO A 183 6.34 -18.78 37.96
CA PRO A 183 7.71 -18.76 38.44
C PRO A 183 7.79 -19.42 39.82
N PRO A 184 8.73 -20.34 40.09
CA PRO A 184 9.02 -20.76 41.45
C PRO A 184 9.82 -19.64 42.13
N THR A 185 9.23 -19.01 43.13
CA THR A 185 9.91 -18.09 44.04
C THR A 185 11.04 -18.81 44.79
N PRO A 186 12.32 -18.42 44.67
CA PRO A 186 13.37 -18.95 45.52
C PRO A 186 13.37 -18.17 46.84
N GLY A 187 12.86 -18.82 47.89
CA GLY A 187 12.98 -18.35 49.26
C GLY A 187 14.44 -18.40 49.75
N LEU A 188 14.90 -17.32 50.37
CA LEU A 188 16.10 -17.35 51.19
C LEU A 188 16.00 -16.30 52.30
N ARG A 189 16.04 -16.79 53.54
CA ARG A 189 16.97 -16.42 54.64
C ARG A 189 16.24 -16.41 55.98
N ASP A 190 16.29 -17.56 56.65
CA ASP A 190 16.37 -17.60 58.11
C ASP A 190 17.60 -16.82 58.58
N THR A 191 17.39 -15.80 59.40
CA THR A 191 18.40 -15.36 60.36
C THR A 191 17.77 -15.31 61.75
N ARG A 192 18.28 -16.22 62.58
CA ARG A 192 18.19 -16.33 64.04
C ARG A 192 17.98 -14.98 64.74
N GLY A 193 17.03 -14.94 65.67
CA GLY A 193 16.67 -13.76 66.45
C GLY A 193 17.74 -13.31 67.45
N HIS A 194 17.43 -12.24 68.19
CA HIS A 194 17.87 -11.92 69.54
C HIS A 194 16.85 -10.94 70.17
N LYS A 195 16.62 -11.14 71.47
CA LYS A 195 15.72 -10.42 72.38
C LYS A 195 16.03 -8.92 72.48
N CYS A 196 14.97 -8.13 72.66
CA CYS A 196 14.67 -7.15 73.73
C CYS A 196 13.73 -6.08 73.18
#